data_AF-A0A4P7LMV7-F1
#
_entry.id   AF-A0A4P7LMV7-F1
#
_cell.length_a   1.000
_cell.length_b   1.000
_cell.length_c   1.000
_cell.angle_alpha   90.00
_cell.angle_beta   90.00
_cell.angle_gamma   90.00
#
_symmetry.space_group_name_H-M   'P 1'
#
loop_
_entity.id
_entity.type
_entity.pdbx_description
1 polymer ?
#
loop_
_entity_poly.entity_id
_entity_poly.type
_entity_poly.pdbx_seq_one_letter_code
_entity_poly.pdbx_strand_id
1 'polypeptide(L)'
;MPHLTAGIAIAVVCKTFIRWVNTELELQNFEASNGGSYFIKTKTGFDQPHQLFYAATSLKKELLTWLPESCLTLPSSVMARAKLGDEGQQDDLFGDLLAHATAERNAAPRPAAPRSTSTV
;
A
#
# COMPACT_ATOMS: atom_id res chain seq x y z
N MET A 1 2.97 -5.87 -22.40
CA MET A 1 3.20 -6.43 -21.05
C MET A 1 1.88 -6.38 -20.28
N PRO A 2 1.57 -7.36 -19.42
CA PRO A 2 0.30 -7.37 -18.70
C PRO A 2 0.21 -6.15 -17.77
N HIS A 3 -0.93 -5.48 -17.86
CA HIS A 3 -1.39 -4.24 -17.21
C HIS A 3 -0.63 -3.84 -15.94
N LEU A 4 0.24 -2.84 -16.08
CA LEU A 4 1.04 -2.29 -14.98
C LEU A 4 0.19 -1.63 -13.88
N THR A 5 -1.05 -1.26 -14.22
CA THR A 5 -2.08 -0.75 -13.31
C THR A 5 -2.55 -1.79 -12.27
N ALA A 6 -2.52 -3.09 -12.57
CA ALA A 6 -2.81 -4.13 -11.57
C ALA A 6 -1.76 -4.15 -10.44
N GLY A 7 -0.52 -3.74 -10.74
CA GLY A 7 0.54 -3.60 -9.75
C GLY A 7 0.26 -2.52 -8.71
N ILE A 8 -0.54 -1.49 -9.05
CA ILE A 8 -0.89 -0.40 -8.13
C ILE A 8 -1.80 -0.91 -7.03
N ALA A 9 -2.86 -1.66 -7.38
CA ALA A 9 -3.78 -2.23 -6.40
C ALA A 9 -3.07 -3.19 -5.44
N ILE A 10 -2.21 -4.07 -5.98
CA ILE A 10 -1.38 -4.99 -5.17
C ILE A 10 -0.45 -4.20 -4.24
N ALA A 11 0.21 -3.15 -4.74
CA ALA A 11 1.10 -2.32 -3.93
C ALA A 11 0.36 -1.58 -2.80
N VAL A 12 -0.86 -1.12 -3.05
CA VAL A 12 -1.73 -0.52 -2.02
C VAL A 12 -2.06 -1.56 -0.95
N VAL A 13 -2.52 -2.76 -1.33
CA VAL A 13 -2.82 -3.85 -0.38
C VAL A 13 -1.61 -4.19 0.50
N CYS A 14 -0.43 -4.38 -0.10
CA CYS A 14 0.79 -4.70 0.65
C CYS A 14 1.17 -3.59 1.64
N LYS A 15 1.11 -2.32 1.22
CA LYS A 15 1.41 -1.18 2.11
C LYS A 15 0.40 -1.05 3.24
N THR A 16 -0.89 -1.20 2.95
CA THR A 16 -1.96 -1.14 3.95
C THR A 16 -1.84 -2.29 4.95
N PHE A 17 -1.43 -3.49 4.50
CA PHE A 17 -1.18 -4.64 5.36
C PHE A 17 -0.03 -4.38 6.35
N ILE A 18 1.11 -3.89 5.86
CA ILE A 18 2.26 -3.56 6.73
C ILE A 18 1.87 -2.49 7.75
N ARG A 19 1.14 -1.45 7.34
CA ARG A 19 0.65 -0.41 8.25
C ARG A 19 -0.28 -1.00 9.31
N TRP A 20 -1.22 -1.86 8.92
CA TRP A 20 -2.13 -2.51 9.86
C TRP A 20 -1.38 -3.35 10.91
N VAL A 21 -0.42 -4.18 10.48
CA VAL A 21 0.40 -4.99 11.40
C VAL A 21 1.17 -4.12 12.39
N ASN A 22 1.78 -3.03 11.94
CA ASN A 22 2.49 -2.11 12.83
C ASN A 22 1.54 -1.44 13.83
N THR A 23 0.35 -1.02 13.39
CA THR A 23 -0.65 -0.41 14.28
C THR A 23 -1.20 -1.40 15.31
N GLU A 24 -1.39 -2.67 14.95
CA GLU A 24 -1.76 -3.73 15.91
C GLU A 24 -0.65 -3.96 16.94
N LEU A 25 0.61 -3.95 16.53
CA LEU A 25 1.74 -4.08 17.45
C LEU A 25 1.80 -2.90 18.43
N GLU A 26 1.62 -1.67 17.93
CA GLU A 26 1.52 -0.48 18.78
C GLU A 26 0.34 -0.54 19.75
N LEU A 27 -0.81 -1.07 19.30
CA LEU A 27 -1.98 -1.25 20.16
C LEU A 27 -1.71 -2.27 21.27
N GLN A 28 -1.06 -3.40 20.95
CA GLN A 28 -0.67 -4.41 21.95
C GLN A 28 0.34 -3.85 22.96
N ASN A 29 1.33 -3.08 22.49
CA ASN A 29 2.28 -2.41 23.38
C ASN A 29 1.57 -1.41 24.31
N PHE A 30 0.59 -0.68 23.76
CA PHE A 30 -0.23 0.23 24.55
C PHE A 30 -1.04 -0.51 25.62
N GLU A 31 -1.74 -1.59 25.25
CA GLU A 31 -2.50 -2.42 26.18
C GLU A 31 -1.61 -2.97 27.30
N ALA A 32 -0.42 -3.49 26.96
CA ALA A 32 0.54 -3.97 27.94
C ALA A 32 0.97 -2.88 28.93
N SER A 33 1.13 -1.64 28.46
CA SER A 33 1.47 -0.48 29.30
C SER A 33 0.29 0.07 30.12
N ASN A 34 -0.95 -0.19 29.68
CA ASN A 34 -2.18 0.35 30.25
C ASN A 34 -3.02 -0.73 30.96
N GLY A 35 -2.34 -1.64 31.67
CA GLY A 35 -2.98 -2.65 32.51
C GLY A 35 -3.86 -3.66 31.74
N GLY A 36 -3.55 -3.90 30.47
CA GLY A 36 -4.28 -4.82 29.59
C GLY A 36 -5.54 -4.21 28.95
N SER A 37 -5.76 -2.90 29.12
CA SER A 37 -6.92 -2.20 28.53
C SER A 37 -6.49 -1.26 27.42
N TYR A 38 -7.27 -1.21 26.34
CA TYR A 38 -7.13 -0.18 25.30
C TYR A 38 -7.96 1.08 25.60
N PHE A 39 -8.69 1.13 26.73
CA PHE A 39 -9.46 2.32 27.13
C PHE A 39 -8.58 3.32 27.88
N ILE A 40 -8.74 4.59 27.52
CA ILE A 40 -8.13 5.73 28.19
C ILE A 40 -9.18 6.59 28.88
N LYS A 41 -8.83 7.11 30.05
CA LYS A 41 -9.61 8.15 30.72
C LYS A 41 -9.30 9.50 30.10
N THR A 42 -10.32 10.11 29.52
CA THR A 42 -10.24 11.51 29.10
C THR A 42 -10.11 12.45 30.30
N LYS A 43 -9.64 13.67 30.08
CA LYS A 43 -9.47 14.68 31.16
C LYS A 43 -10.79 15.01 31.88
N THR A 44 -11.92 14.78 31.20
CA THR A 44 -13.29 14.94 31.71
C THR A 44 -13.79 13.72 32.50
N GLY A 45 -13.00 12.64 32.61
CA GLY A 45 -13.32 11.46 33.40
C GLY A 45 -14.09 10.36 32.67
N PHE A 46 -14.40 10.52 31.38
CA PHE A 46 -15.06 9.50 30.57
C PHE A 46 -14.04 8.52 29.97
N ASP A 47 -14.43 7.25 29.90
CA ASP A 47 -13.64 6.21 29.25
C ASP A 47 -13.88 6.22 27.74
N GLN A 48 -12.80 6.26 26.96
CA GLN A 48 -12.83 6.18 25.50
C GLN A 48 -11.77 5.19 25.00
N PRO A 49 -12.02 4.42 23.93
CA PRO A 49 -10.97 3.61 23.30
C PRO A 49 -9.83 4.48 22.77
N HIS A 50 -8.59 3.99 22.90
CA HIS A 50 -7.42 4.64 22.34
C HIS A 50 -7.55 4.78 20.81
N GLN A 51 -6.94 5.82 20.24
CA GLN A 51 -7.04 6.10 18.80
C GLN A 51 -6.48 4.97 17.92
N LEU A 52 -5.46 4.25 18.43
CA LEU A 52 -4.88 3.07 17.77
C LEU A 52 -5.93 1.98 17.48
N PHE A 53 -6.92 1.81 18.36
CA PHE A 53 -8.01 0.85 18.16
C PHE A 53 -8.84 1.20 16.91
N TYR A 54 -9.18 2.48 16.75
CA TYR A 54 -9.92 2.95 15.57
C TYR A 54 -9.08 2.87 14.29
N ALA A 55 -7.79 3.22 14.38
CA ALA A 55 -6.87 3.12 13.25
C ALA A 55 -6.71 1.67 12.77
N ALA A 56 -6.47 0.72 13.67
CA ALA A 56 -6.37 -0.70 13.36
C ALA A 56 -7.65 -1.25 12.74
N THR A 57 -8.80 -0.91 13.32
CA THR A 57 -10.13 -1.32 12.81
C THR A 57 -10.39 -0.77 11.40
N SER A 58 -10.03 0.50 11.14
CA SER A 58 -10.21 1.13 9.84
C SER A 58 -9.33 0.48 8.78
N LEU A 59 -8.05 0.26 9.07
CA LEU A 59 -7.11 -0.37 8.14
C LEU A 59 -7.51 -1.82 7.83
N LYS A 60 -8.02 -2.56 8.83
CA LYS A 60 -8.54 -3.91 8.63
C LYS A 60 -9.75 -3.92 7.70
N LYS A 61 -10.69 -2.99 7.87
CA LYS A 61 -11.86 -2.84 6.97
C LYS A 61 -11.42 -2.52 5.55
N GLU A 62 -10.50 -1.58 5.40
CA GLU A 62 -9.95 -1.20 4.09
C GLU A 62 -9.29 -2.39 3.40
N LEU A 63 -8.47 -3.18 4.11
CA LEU A 63 -7.90 -4.43 3.58
C LEU A 63 -8.96 -5.42 3.11
N LEU A 64 -10.01 -5.62 3.90
CA LEU A 64 -11.11 -6.54 3.54
C LEU A 64 -11.90 -6.09 2.31
N THR A 65 -11.92 -4.79 2.00
CA THR A 65 -12.51 -4.25 0.77
C THR A 65 -11.57 -4.42 -0.42
N TRP A 66 -10.30 -4.02 -0.29
CA TRP A 66 -9.36 -4.03 -1.41
C TRP A 66 -8.90 -5.42 -1.84
N LEU A 67 -8.85 -6.39 -0.92
CA LEU A 67 -8.38 -7.75 -1.19
C LEU A 67 -9.29 -8.48 -2.20
N PRO A 68 -10.63 -8.56 -2.02
CA PRO A 68 -11.51 -9.16 -3.02
C PRO A 68 -11.55 -8.38 -4.34
N GLU A 69 -11.49 -7.04 -4.32
CA GLU A 69 -11.43 -6.22 -5.55
C GLU A 69 -10.15 -6.49 -6.38
N SER A 70 -9.02 -6.64 -5.69
CA SER A 70 -7.74 -7.04 -6.29
C SER A 70 -7.76 -8.48 -6.81
N CYS A 71 -8.51 -9.36 -6.16
CA CYS A 71 -8.70 -10.74 -6.63
C CYS A 71 -9.70 -10.86 -7.78
N LEU A 72 -10.66 -9.93 -7.93
CA LEU A 72 -11.64 -9.91 -9.03
C LEU A 72 -11.08 -9.34 -10.34
N THR A 73 -10.05 -8.49 -10.25
CA THR A 73 -9.35 -7.94 -11.43
C THR A 73 -8.55 -9.01 -12.16
N LEU A 74 -8.06 -10.04 -11.47
CA LEU A 74 -7.31 -11.14 -12.09
C LEU A 74 -8.17 -12.02 -13.03
N PRO A 75 -9.30 -12.63 -12.61
CA PRO A 75 -10.19 -13.36 -13.51
C PRO A 75 -10.77 -12.47 -14.59
N SER A 76 -11.09 -11.20 -14.27
CA SER A 76 -11.66 -10.26 -15.24
C SER A 76 -10.65 -9.92 -16.35
N SER A 77 -9.36 -9.75 -16.02
CA SER A 77 -8.31 -9.55 -17.03
C SER A 77 -8.07 -10.81 -17.88
N VAL A 78 -8.11 -12.00 -17.27
CA VAL A 78 -7.98 -13.28 -18.00
C VAL A 78 -9.19 -13.51 -18.93
N MET A 79 -10.41 -13.23 -18.44
CA MET A 79 -11.65 -13.39 -19.21
C MET A 79 -11.78 -12.33 -20.31
N ALA A 80 -11.33 -11.10 -20.09
CA ALA A 80 -11.23 -10.07 -21.12
C ALA A 80 -10.26 -10.51 -22.22
N ARG A 81 -9.07 -11.02 -21.87
CA ARG A 81 -8.10 -11.57 -22.85
C ARG A 81 -8.67 -12.76 -23.62
N ALA A 82 -9.41 -13.65 -22.96
CA ALA A 82 -10.06 -14.77 -23.63
C ALA A 82 -11.17 -14.33 -24.60
N LYS A 83 -11.82 -13.17 -24.35
CA LYS A 83 -12.88 -12.62 -25.20
C LYS A 83 -12.39 -11.68 -26.31
N LEU A 84 -11.23 -11.04 -26.16
CA LEU A 84 -10.73 -10.03 -27.11
C LEU A 84 -10.08 -10.62 -28.38
N GLY A 85 -9.72 -11.91 -28.41
CA GLY A 85 -9.05 -12.52 -29.57
C GLY A 85 -7.67 -11.91 -29.88
N ASP A 86 -6.93 -12.54 -30.81
CA ASP A 86 -5.52 -12.20 -31.12
C ASP A 86 -5.31 -10.77 -31.66
N GLU A 87 -6.37 -10.10 -32.12
CA GLU A 87 -6.34 -8.74 -32.69
C GLU A 87 -6.86 -7.64 -31.75
N GLY A 88 -7.24 -7.98 -30.52
CA GLY A 88 -7.79 -7.03 -29.55
C GLY A 88 -6.72 -6.19 -28.87
N GLN A 89 -6.12 -5.22 -29.57
CA GLN A 89 -5.23 -4.24 -28.97
C GLN A 89 -6.05 -3.29 -28.09
N GLN A 90 -6.16 -3.62 -26.79
CA GLN A 90 -6.73 -2.73 -25.80
C GLN A 90 -5.82 -1.50 -25.68
N ASP A 91 -6.34 -0.31 -26.01
CA ASP A 91 -5.61 0.95 -25.88
C ASP A 91 -5.14 1.15 -24.44
N ASP A 92 -3.82 1.25 -24.27
CA ASP A 92 -3.19 1.44 -22.96
C ASP A 92 -3.24 2.94 -22.62
N LEU A 93 -4.40 3.40 -22.10
CA LEU A 93 -4.70 4.81 -21.80
C LEU A 93 -3.66 5.50 -20.88
N PHE A 94 -2.85 4.71 -20.16
CA PHE A 94 -1.82 5.20 -19.25
C PHE A 94 -0.40 4.79 -19.69
N GLY A 95 -0.26 4.10 -20.83
CA GLY A 95 1.03 3.63 -21.34
C GLY A 95 2.03 4.76 -21.56
N ASP A 96 1.57 5.85 -22.18
CA ASP A 96 2.41 7.02 -22.46
C ASP A 96 2.83 7.76 -21.18
N LEU A 97 1.92 7.91 -20.22
CA LEU A 97 2.21 8.53 -18.92
C LEU A 97 3.23 7.70 -18.14
N LEU A 98 3.12 6.38 -18.21
CA LEU A 98 4.03 5.47 -17.54
C LEU A 98 5.42 5.44 -18.22
N ALA A 99 5.44 5.46 -19.55
CA ALA A 99 6.68 5.56 -20.33
C ALA A 99 7.44 6.85 -19.97
N HIS A 100 6.71 7.96 -19.80
CA HIS A 100 7.30 9.22 -19.36
C HIS A 100 7.91 9.12 -17.95
N ALA A 101 7.16 8.63 -16.97
CA ALA A 101 7.64 8.52 -15.59
C ALA A 101 8.83 7.54 -15.43
N THR A 102 8.85 6.47 -16.23
CA THR A 102 9.97 5.51 -16.22
C THR A 102 11.21 6.05 -16.94
N ALA A 103 11.06 6.84 -18.00
CA ALA A 103 12.16 7.53 -18.65
C ALA A 103 12.84 8.53 -17.71
N GLU A 104 12.06 9.34 -16.98
CA GLU A 104 12.60 10.28 -15.98
C GLU A 104 13.36 9.58 -14.84
N ARG A 105 12.84 8.45 -14.35
CA ARG A 105 13.53 7.66 -13.32
C ARG A 105 14.89 7.14 -13.78
N ASN A 106 15.00 6.70 -15.04
CA ASN A 106 16.24 6.18 -15.59
C ASN A 106 17.24 7.28 -15.99
N ALA A 107 16.75 8.50 -16.20
CA ALA A 107 17.56 9.69 -16.48
C ALA A 107 18.10 10.39 -15.21
N ALA A 108 17.62 10.01 -14.01
CA ALA A 108 18.10 10.58 -12.75
C ALA A 108 19.59 10.28 -12.55
N PRO A 109 20.44 11.29 -12.24
CA PRO A 109 21.87 11.09 -12.06
C PRO A 109 22.11 10.16 -10.86
N ARG A 110 22.87 9.09 -11.09
CA ARG A 110 23.37 8.20 -10.05
C ARG A 110 24.09 9.07 -8.99
N PRO A 111 23.80 8.95 -7.68
CA PRO A 111 24.48 9.75 -6.68
C PRO A 111 25.99 9.50 -6.81
N ALA A 112 26.75 10.57 -7.01
CA ALA A 112 28.18 10.52 -7.22
C ALA A 112 28.84 9.80 -6.03
N ALA A 113 29.68 8.81 -6.33
CA ALA A 113 30.43 8.05 -5.35
C ALA A 113 31.20 8.99 -4.38
N PRO A 114 31.34 8.63 -3.10
CA PRO A 114 32.02 9.47 -2.13
C PRO A 114 33.47 9.72 -2.57
N ARG A 115 33.82 11.00 -2.74
CA ARG A 115 35.19 11.43 -3.07
C ARG A 115 36.11 11.04 -1.92
N SER A 116 37.07 10.16 -2.20
CA SER A 116 38.18 9.83 -1.31
C SER A 116 38.96 11.11 -0.96
N THR A 117 38.87 11.55 0.29
CA THR A 117 39.69 12.64 0.82
C THR A 117 41.13 12.13 0.95
N SER A 118 42.01 12.55 0.03
CA SER A 118 43.45 12.39 0.17
C SER A 118 43.96 13.41 1.19
N THR A 119 44.52 12.91 2.28
CA THR A 119 45.25 13.67 3.29
C THR A 119 46.53 14.26 2.68
N VAL A 120 46.79 15.53 2.96
CA VAL A 120 48.13 16.14 3.01
C VAL A 120 48.20 16.93 4.30
#